data_AF-A0A1V9KJA0-F1
#
_entry.id   AF-A0A1V9KJA0-F1
#
_cell.length_a   1.000
_cell.length_b   1.000
_cell.length_c   1.000
_cell.angle_alpha   90.00
_cell.angle_beta   90.00
_cell.angle_gamma   90.00
#
_symmetry.space_group_name_H-M   'P 1'
#
loop_
_entity.id
_entity.type
_entity.pdbx_description
1 polymer ?
#
loop_
_entity_poly.entity_id
_entity_poly.type
_entity_poly.pdbx_seq_one_letter_code
_entity_poly.pdbx_strand_id
1 'polypeptide(L)'
;MRRGIAAGVVLAGLALAGCGGADVRDGLVVKGTPPARPYTGPLHLPSEKSSGEGEPEPGEGSGAAGKALECDGAIFSGGGSDRWSKGDGGSTPEEGLNAYFDIYVPEEPDYGYRVERREGDRVLFSFDVKGRTKVAVVVAKDQPHRPGWGPETSASCDPSEWPASYARSKGYEIWTDREGHRVPTTKVISSPGAEHCDWQSAHFIDLGSGPNSRMYVRDPEGLFDTELNGTYDADARMPADARDTGYHYRDWSLWLAADRSTAYVRTSDGVEAWPAAARPIGCD
;
A
#
# COMPACT_ATOMS: atom_id res chain seq x y z
N MET A 1 -75.90 -10.74 20.27
CA MET A 1 -74.48 -10.42 20.52
C MET A 1 -73.67 -11.06 19.39
N ARG A 2 -73.52 -10.37 18.25
CA ARG A 2 -72.28 -9.71 17.74
C ARG A 2 -71.04 -10.62 17.67
N ARG A 3 -70.61 -10.91 16.43
CA ARG A 3 -69.25 -10.76 15.84
C ARG A 3 -69.18 -11.69 14.61
N GLY A 4 -69.06 -11.26 13.36
CA GLY A 4 -68.44 -10.06 12.79
C GLY A 4 -67.15 -10.48 12.08
N ILE A 5 -67.26 -10.91 10.82
CA ILE A 5 -66.14 -11.26 9.93
C ILE A 5 -65.38 -9.97 9.59
N ALA A 6 -64.07 -9.94 9.81
CA ALA A 6 -63.20 -8.87 9.34
C ALA A 6 -62.04 -9.47 8.55
N ALA A 7 -62.10 -9.28 7.23
CA ALA A 7 -61.01 -9.54 6.31
C ALA A 7 -59.97 -8.42 6.45
N GLY A 8 -58.77 -8.76 6.94
CA GLY A 8 -57.63 -7.85 6.96
C GLY A 8 -56.87 -7.94 5.65
N VAL A 9 -56.99 -6.92 4.80
CA VAL A 9 -56.11 -6.72 3.64
C VAL A 9 -54.76 -6.25 4.17
N VAL A 10 -53.76 -7.13 4.11
CA VAL A 10 -52.37 -6.76 4.34
C VAL A 10 -51.85 -6.18 3.03
N LEU A 11 -51.78 -4.86 2.96
CA LEU A 11 -51.01 -4.14 1.94
C LEU A 11 -49.53 -4.40 2.20
N ALA A 12 -48.95 -5.35 1.47
CA ALA A 12 -47.51 -5.51 1.38
C ALA A 12 -46.94 -4.25 0.71
N GLY A 13 -46.22 -3.44 1.49
CA GLY A 13 -45.43 -2.33 0.95
C GLY A 13 -44.32 -2.89 0.06
N LEU A 14 -44.45 -2.69 -1.24
CA LEU A 14 -43.36 -2.85 -2.20
C LEU A 14 -42.28 -1.84 -1.84
N ALA A 15 -41.21 -2.31 -1.18
CA ALA A 15 -39.96 -1.57 -1.12
C ALA A 15 -39.44 -1.47 -2.56
N LEU A 16 -39.46 -0.26 -3.11
CA LEU A 16 -38.80 0.06 -4.36
C LEU A 16 -37.29 -0.17 -4.13
N ALA A 17 -36.75 -1.23 -4.73
CA ALA A 17 -35.31 -1.37 -4.91
C ALA A 17 -34.85 -0.18 -5.77
N GLY A 18 -34.15 0.78 -5.14
CA GLY A 18 -33.50 1.86 -5.86
C GLY A 18 -32.37 1.29 -6.70
N CYS A 19 -32.52 1.38 -8.03
CA CYS A 19 -31.47 1.04 -8.97
C CYS A 19 -30.33 2.08 -8.91
N GLY A 20 -29.10 1.61 -8.72
CA GLY A 20 -27.89 2.30 -9.22
C GLY A 20 -26.99 3.01 -8.21
N GLY A 21 -26.99 2.66 -6.93
CA GLY A 21 -25.87 2.99 -6.05
C GLY A 21 -24.81 1.90 -6.15
N ALA A 22 -23.54 2.26 -6.38
CA ALA A 22 -22.47 1.30 -6.14
C ALA A 22 -22.49 0.96 -4.64
N ASP A 23 -22.51 -0.34 -4.31
CA ASP A 23 -22.45 -0.77 -2.92
C ASP A 23 -21.09 -0.31 -2.35
N VAL A 24 -21.14 0.68 -1.46
CA VAL A 24 -19.96 1.19 -0.77
C VAL A 24 -19.41 0.07 0.11
N ARG A 25 -18.10 -0.19 0.04
CA ARG A 25 -17.42 -1.19 0.88
C ARG A 25 -17.78 -1.02 2.35
N ASP A 26 -18.13 -2.13 3.00
CA ASP A 26 -18.46 -2.16 4.42
C ASP A 26 -17.26 -1.67 5.25
N GLY A 27 -17.52 -0.69 6.12
CA GLY A 27 -16.48 -0.12 6.99
C GLY A 27 -15.46 0.77 6.28
N LEU A 28 -15.69 1.13 5.01
CA LEU A 28 -14.82 2.05 4.27
C LEU A 28 -14.59 3.35 5.03
N VAL A 29 -15.68 3.96 5.51
CA VAL A 29 -15.64 5.21 6.30
C VAL A 29 -16.21 4.95 7.69
N VAL A 30 -15.42 5.28 8.71
CA VAL A 30 -15.78 5.17 10.12
C VAL A 30 -16.03 6.54 10.74
N LYS A 31 -16.86 6.57 11.78
CA LYS A 31 -17.05 7.77 12.61
C LYS A 31 -15.95 7.83 13.66
N GLY A 32 -15.41 9.02 13.92
CA GLY A 32 -14.40 9.20 14.96
C GLY A 32 -13.84 10.61 15.02
N THR A 33 -12.99 10.85 16.01
CA THR A 33 -12.24 12.10 16.15
C THR A 33 -11.20 12.22 15.03
N PRO A 34 -10.97 13.40 14.43
CA PRO A 34 -9.88 13.65 13.47
C PRO A 34 -8.49 13.24 14.02
N PRO A 35 -7.45 13.13 13.16
CA PRO A 35 -6.08 12.93 13.61
C PRO A 35 -5.65 13.99 14.63
N ALA A 36 -4.56 13.70 15.35
CA ALA A 36 -4.05 14.62 16.38
C ALA A 36 -3.67 15.99 15.79
N ARG A 37 -3.32 16.04 14.50
CA ARG A 37 -2.97 17.25 13.75
C ARG A 37 -3.64 17.24 12.38
N PRO A 38 -4.93 17.60 12.29
CA PRO A 38 -5.62 17.65 11.01
C PRO A 38 -4.95 18.64 10.05
N TYR A 39 -4.93 18.29 8.77
CA TYR A 39 -4.45 19.15 7.70
C TYR A 39 -5.27 20.44 7.62
N THR A 40 -4.59 21.58 7.63
CA THR A 40 -5.22 22.92 7.65
C THR A 40 -5.04 23.69 6.35
N GLY A 41 -4.25 23.17 5.40
CA GLY A 41 -4.06 23.81 4.09
C GLY A 41 -5.23 23.59 3.14
N PRO A 42 -5.26 24.28 1.99
CA PRO A 42 -6.35 24.18 1.01
C PRO A 42 -6.46 22.77 0.42
N LEU A 43 -7.68 22.32 0.15
CA LEU A 43 -7.89 20.98 -0.47
C LEU A 43 -7.66 21.00 -1.98
N HIS A 44 -7.81 22.15 -2.62
CA HIS A 44 -7.44 22.31 -4.02
C HIS A 44 -6.02 22.85 -4.14
N LEU A 45 -5.10 21.99 -4.55
CA LEU A 45 -3.75 22.37 -4.94
C LEU A 45 -3.55 22.05 -6.41
N PRO A 46 -2.99 22.98 -7.21
CA PRO A 46 -2.61 22.67 -8.58
C PRO A 46 -1.64 21.47 -8.56
N SER A 47 -2.00 20.39 -9.24
CA SER A 47 -1.06 19.32 -9.51
C SER A 47 -0.11 19.82 -10.59
N GLU A 48 1.12 20.17 -10.23
CA GLU A 48 2.18 20.30 -11.24
C GLU A 48 2.42 18.89 -11.79
N LYS A 49 1.99 18.66 -13.04
CA LYS A 49 2.43 17.49 -13.80
C LYS A 49 3.87 17.79 -14.23
N SER A 50 4.85 16.99 -13.82
CA SER A 50 6.20 17.05 -14.38
C SER A 50 6.10 17.06 -15.90
N SER A 51 6.70 18.09 -16.50
CA SER A 51 6.89 18.21 -17.94
C SER A 51 8.14 17.46 -18.42
N GLY A 52 8.78 16.66 -17.54
CA GLY A 52 9.95 15.86 -17.86
C GLY A 52 9.60 14.52 -18.47
N GLU A 53 10.45 14.02 -19.38
CA GLU A 53 10.34 12.70 -20.02
C GLU A 53 10.70 11.53 -19.06
N GLY A 54 10.46 11.67 -17.76
CA GLY A 54 10.75 10.66 -16.73
C GLY A 54 9.50 10.15 -16.03
N GLU A 55 9.61 8.98 -15.38
CA GLU A 55 8.55 8.51 -14.48
C GLU A 55 8.32 9.53 -13.35
N PRO A 56 7.06 9.85 -12.99
CA PRO A 56 6.78 10.80 -11.92
C PRO A 56 7.40 10.34 -10.60
N GLU A 57 8.00 11.27 -9.85
CA GLU A 57 8.53 10.94 -8.52
C GLU A 57 7.39 10.49 -7.59
N PRO A 58 7.64 9.56 -6.64
CA PRO A 58 6.64 9.18 -5.65
C PRO A 58 6.07 10.39 -4.90
N GLY A 59 4.74 10.58 -5.01
CA GLY A 59 4.05 11.73 -4.42
C GLY A 59 4.03 13.00 -5.28
N GLU A 60 4.61 12.98 -6.47
CA GLU A 60 4.42 14.03 -7.45
C GLU A 60 2.94 14.10 -7.88
N GLY A 61 2.37 15.30 -7.99
CA GLY A 61 0.94 15.46 -8.30
C GLY A 61 -0.02 15.00 -7.20
N SER A 62 0.46 14.60 -6.02
CA SER A 62 -0.39 14.17 -4.89
C SER A 62 -1.15 15.30 -4.19
N GLY A 63 -0.92 16.56 -4.58
CA GLY A 63 -1.68 17.72 -4.14
C GLY A 63 -1.89 17.80 -2.63
N ALA A 64 -3.13 18.05 -2.21
CA ALA A 64 -3.47 18.17 -0.79
C ALA A 64 -3.37 16.83 -0.05
N ALA A 65 -3.60 15.69 -0.72
CA ALA A 65 -3.43 14.37 -0.12
C ALA A 65 -1.99 14.17 0.35
N GLY A 66 -0.99 14.47 -0.48
CA GLY A 66 0.42 14.37 -0.09
C GLY A 66 0.81 15.33 1.03
N LYS A 67 0.23 16.53 1.08
CA LYS A 67 0.46 17.50 2.17
C LYS A 67 -0.21 17.13 3.48
N ALA A 68 -1.23 16.28 3.46
CA ALA A 68 -1.91 15.79 4.65
C ALA A 68 -1.19 14.60 5.30
N LEU A 69 -0.26 13.94 4.59
CA LEU A 69 0.46 12.80 5.13
C LEU A 69 1.41 13.19 6.26
N GLU A 70 1.47 12.32 7.28
CA GLU A 70 2.39 12.40 8.40
C GLU A 70 3.32 11.18 8.39
N CYS A 71 4.00 10.93 7.27
CA CYS A 71 4.94 9.82 7.11
C CYS A 71 6.18 9.98 8.01
N ASP A 72 6.82 8.86 8.33
CA ASP A 72 8.14 8.84 8.96
C ASP A 72 9.24 8.96 7.89
N GLY A 73 8.98 8.46 6.68
CA GLY A 73 9.83 8.58 5.50
C GLY A 73 9.28 9.50 4.40
N ALA A 74 9.80 9.30 3.19
CA ALA A 74 9.24 9.91 1.99
C ALA A 74 7.85 9.33 1.67
N ILE A 75 7.10 10.03 0.82
CA ILE A 75 5.84 9.51 0.26
C ILE A 75 6.17 8.26 -0.57
N PHE A 76 5.43 7.19 -0.34
CA PHE A 76 5.64 5.91 -1.03
C PHE A 76 4.89 5.86 -2.36
N SER A 77 3.63 6.29 -2.35
CA SER A 77 2.79 6.36 -3.54
C SER A 77 1.94 7.63 -3.48
N GLY A 78 1.57 8.16 -4.63
CA GLY A 78 0.63 9.27 -4.71
C GLY A 78 0.53 9.83 -6.10
N GLY A 79 -0.55 10.55 -6.35
CA GLY A 79 -0.79 11.14 -7.66
C GLY A 79 -2.17 11.76 -7.80
N GLY A 80 -2.38 12.34 -8.98
CA GLY A 80 -3.65 12.91 -9.40
C GLY A 80 -4.61 11.88 -10.00
N SER A 81 -5.83 12.33 -10.27
CA SER A 81 -6.92 11.50 -10.77
C SER A 81 -7.04 11.52 -12.29
N ASP A 82 -6.21 10.78 -13.02
CA ASP A 82 -6.28 10.79 -14.50
C ASP A 82 -7.23 9.71 -15.09
N ARG A 83 -7.67 8.70 -14.32
CA ARG A 83 -8.32 7.48 -14.85
C ARG A 83 -9.85 7.45 -14.85
N TRP A 84 -10.55 8.28 -14.06
CA TRP A 84 -12.03 8.20 -13.95
C TRP A 84 -12.76 9.13 -14.93
N SER A 85 -14.01 8.77 -15.26
CA SER A 85 -14.79 9.29 -16.38
C SER A 85 -16.26 9.59 -16.01
N LYS A 86 -17.06 10.01 -16.99
CA LYS A 86 -18.43 10.53 -16.82
C LYS A 86 -19.43 9.54 -16.18
N GLY A 87 -19.10 8.27 -16.07
CA GLY A 87 -19.94 7.24 -15.45
C GLY A 87 -19.45 6.74 -14.09
N ASP A 88 -18.27 7.17 -13.65
CA ASP A 88 -17.60 6.57 -12.50
C ASP A 88 -17.87 7.33 -11.19
N GLY A 89 -18.53 8.48 -11.29
CA GLY A 89 -18.81 9.36 -10.15
C GLY A 89 -19.92 8.84 -9.24
N GLY A 90 -19.64 8.86 -7.94
CA GLY A 90 -20.60 8.62 -6.88
C GLY A 90 -21.56 9.79 -6.65
N SER A 91 -22.70 9.50 -6.04
CA SER A 91 -23.66 10.50 -5.56
C SER A 91 -23.21 11.16 -4.25
N THR A 92 -22.32 10.49 -3.50
CA THR A 92 -21.80 10.93 -2.21
C THR A 92 -20.26 10.94 -2.19
N PRO A 93 -19.60 11.73 -1.32
CA PRO A 93 -18.15 11.68 -1.15
C PRO A 93 -17.63 10.28 -0.83
N GLU A 94 -18.39 9.52 -0.04
CA GLU A 94 -18.07 8.15 0.35
C GLU A 94 -18.13 7.19 -0.85
N GLU A 95 -19.11 7.35 -1.74
CA GLU A 95 -19.11 6.65 -3.04
C GLU A 95 -17.94 7.10 -3.94
N GLY A 96 -17.54 8.38 -3.88
CA GLY A 96 -16.34 8.86 -4.57
C GLY A 96 -15.04 8.25 -4.04
N LEU A 97 -14.94 7.99 -2.73
CA LEU A 97 -13.84 7.23 -2.13
C LEU A 97 -13.92 5.76 -2.54
N ASN A 98 -15.11 5.17 -2.62
CA ASN A 98 -15.28 3.80 -3.10
C ASN A 98 -14.78 3.66 -4.55
N ALA A 99 -15.13 4.62 -5.40
CA ALA A 99 -14.67 4.67 -6.80
C ALA A 99 -13.14 4.73 -6.92
N TYR A 100 -12.44 5.37 -5.97
CA TYR A 100 -10.97 5.34 -5.95
C TYR A 100 -10.43 3.91 -5.85
N PHE A 101 -10.95 3.10 -4.93
CA PHE A 101 -10.51 1.70 -4.77
C PHE A 101 -10.93 0.81 -5.95
N ASP A 102 -12.09 1.08 -6.58
CA ASP A 102 -12.55 0.32 -7.74
C ASP A 102 -11.72 0.59 -9.00
N ILE A 103 -11.33 1.85 -9.21
CA ILE A 103 -10.70 2.31 -10.47
C ILE A 103 -9.17 2.16 -10.41
N TYR A 104 -8.57 2.48 -9.27
CA TYR A 104 -7.11 2.51 -9.13
C TYR A 104 -6.56 1.21 -8.57
N VAL A 105 -7.39 0.39 -7.91
CA VAL A 105 -7.03 -0.88 -7.27
C VAL A 105 -5.73 -0.75 -6.47
N PRO A 106 -5.65 0.20 -5.54
CA PRO A 106 -4.39 0.55 -4.93
C PRO A 106 -4.16 -0.40 -3.73
N GLU A 107 -2.94 -0.49 -3.20
CA GLU A 107 -2.60 -1.52 -2.20
C GLU A 107 -2.96 -1.14 -0.75
N GLU A 108 -3.29 0.13 -0.54
CA GLU A 108 -3.67 0.73 0.73
C GLU A 108 -4.92 0.05 1.32
N PRO A 109 -5.10 0.09 2.66
CA PRO A 109 -6.33 -0.37 3.31
C PRO A 109 -7.56 0.18 2.61
N ASP A 110 -8.57 -0.64 2.38
CA ASP A 110 -9.86 -0.25 1.77
C ASP A 110 -10.97 -0.15 2.84
N TYR A 111 -10.58 0.15 4.07
CA TYR A 111 -11.45 0.29 5.25
C TYR A 111 -10.91 1.35 6.20
N GLY A 112 -11.73 1.82 7.14
CA GLY A 112 -11.28 2.59 8.29
C GLY A 112 -10.91 4.06 8.02
N TYR A 113 -11.27 4.60 6.86
CA TYR A 113 -11.08 6.01 6.57
C TYR A 113 -12.00 6.87 7.41
N ARG A 114 -11.62 8.13 7.62
CA ARG A 114 -12.46 9.15 8.21
C ARG A 114 -12.49 10.39 7.36
N VAL A 115 -13.59 11.12 7.43
CA VAL A 115 -13.63 12.49 6.92
C VAL A 115 -12.77 13.35 7.85
N GLU A 116 -11.59 13.75 7.38
CA GLU A 116 -10.71 14.65 8.11
C GLU A 116 -11.15 16.10 7.92
N ARG A 117 -11.49 16.46 6.68
CA ARG A 117 -11.83 17.83 6.32
C ARG A 117 -12.80 17.89 5.16
N ARG A 118 -13.68 18.90 5.19
CA ARG A 118 -14.57 19.27 4.09
C ARG A 118 -14.30 20.72 3.73
N GLU A 119 -14.16 21.00 2.43
CA GLU A 119 -13.97 22.36 1.91
C GLU A 119 -14.76 22.47 0.60
N GLY A 120 -15.94 23.11 0.65
CA GLY A 120 -16.79 23.29 -0.51
C GLY A 120 -17.19 21.98 -1.19
N ASP A 121 -16.69 21.79 -2.41
CA ASP A 121 -16.89 20.64 -3.28
C ASP A 121 -15.86 19.51 -3.06
N ARG A 122 -15.02 19.60 -2.02
CA ARG A 122 -13.95 18.64 -1.72
C ARG A 122 -14.06 18.04 -0.34
N VAL A 123 -13.64 16.79 -0.23
CA VAL A 123 -13.53 16.06 1.04
C VAL A 123 -12.19 15.35 1.09
N LEU A 124 -11.45 15.58 2.17
CA LEU A 124 -10.25 14.83 2.51
C LEU A 124 -10.63 13.66 3.42
N PHE A 125 -10.35 12.46 2.94
CA PHE A 125 -10.39 11.24 3.73
C PHE A 125 -8.99 10.86 4.19
N SER A 126 -8.85 10.45 5.44
CA SER A 126 -7.59 9.94 5.99
C SER A 126 -7.74 8.57 6.63
N PHE A 127 -6.72 7.74 6.41
CA PHE A 127 -6.51 6.48 7.11
C PHE A 127 -5.31 6.64 8.05
N ASP A 128 -5.57 6.38 9.33
CA ASP A 128 -4.65 6.82 10.37
C ASP A 128 -4.14 5.66 11.18
N VAL A 129 -2.83 5.66 11.41
CA VAL A 129 -2.15 4.66 12.22
C VAL A 129 -1.55 5.36 13.42
N LYS A 130 -1.98 4.96 14.63
CA LYS A 130 -1.56 5.58 15.90
C LYS A 130 -1.80 7.11 15.92
N GLY A 131 -2.89 7.56 15.30
CA GLY A 131 -3.31 8.96 15.31
C GLY A 131 -2.59 9.88 14.32
N ARG A 132 -1.81 9.32 13.40
CA ARG A 132 -1.12 10.03 12.32
C ARG A 132 -1.65 9.58 10.95
N THR A 133 -1.83 10.53 10.04
CA THR A 133 -2.34 10.26 8.69
C THR A 133 -1.32 9.51 7.84
N LYS A 134 -1.63 8.26 7.47
CA LYS A 134 -0.76 7.38 6.68
C LYS A 134 -1.23 7.16 5.25
N VAL A 135 -2.53 7.32 5.00
CA VAL A 135 -3.09 7.41 3.66
C VAL A 135 -4.05 8.58 3.61
N ALA A 136 -4.01 9.33 2.52
CA ALA A 136 -4.89 10.46 2.29
C ALA A 136 -5.50 10.36 0.89
N VAL A 137 -6.82 10.58 0.79
CA VAL A 137 -7.53 10.63 -0.48
C VAL A 137 -8.43 11.87 -0.46
N VAL A 138 -8.22 12.77 -1.41
CA VAL A 138 -9.14 13.88 -1.65
C VAL A 138 -10.10 13.47 -2.75
N VAL A 139 -11.39 13.54 -2.47
CA VAL A 139 -12.44 13.45 -3.50
C VAL A 139 -12.99 14.84 -3.78
N ALA A 140 -13.35 15.09 -5.03
CA ALA A 140 -13.97 16.32 -5.47
C ALA A 140 -15.26 16.03 -6.24
N LYS A 141 -16.22 16.94 -6.12
CA LYS A 141 -17.51 16.88 -6.81
C LYS A 141 -17.42 17.60 -8.15
N ASP A 142 -18.03 17.00 -9.17
CA ASP A 142 -18.28 17.59 -10.49
C ASP A 142 -17.02 18.17 -11.14
N GLN A 143 -15.96 17.35 -11.22
CA GLN A 143 -14.74 17.70 -11.94
C GLN A 143 -15.00 17.86 -13.46
N PRO A 144 -14.18 18.62 -14.20
CA PRO A 144 -14.36 18.79 -15.64
C PRO A 144 -14.53 17.46 -16.38
N HIS A 145 -15.66 17.30 -17.09
CA HIS A 145 -16.05 16.08 -17.81
C HIS A 145 -16.30 14.83 -16.94
N ARG A 146 -16.33 14.98 -15.61
CA ARG A 146 -16.46 13.92 -14.61
C ARG A 146 -17.50 14.33 -13.54
N PRO A 147 -18.81 14.33 -13.90
CA PRO A 147 -19.88 14.61 -12.94
C PRO A 147 -19.89 13.60 -11.79
N GLY A 148 -20.37 14.04 -10.63
CA GLY A 148 -20.42 13.24 -9.40
C GLY A 148 -19.17 13.41 -8.53
N TRP A 149 -19.13 12.67 -7.43
CA TRP A 149 -17.98 12.61 -6.52
C TRP A 149 -17.00 11.54 -6.99
N GLY A 150 -15.73 11.90 -7.08
CA GLY A 150 -14.68 10.94 -7.40
C GLY A 150 -13.30 11.42 -6.93
N PRO A 151 -12.26 10.57 -7.04
CA PRO A 151 -10.93 10.91 -6.60
C PRO A 151 -10.41 12.15 -7.32
N GLU A 152 -9.72 13.03 -6.60
CA GLU A 152 -8.98 14.18 -7.15
C GLU A 152 -7.48 13.93 -7.00
N THR A 153 -7.02 13.64 -5.78
CA THR A 153 -5.62 13.31 -5.45
C THR A 153 -5.56 12.23 -4.37
N SER A 154 -4.49 11.44 -4.36
CA SER A 154 -4.23 10.43 -3.34
C SER A 154 -2.74 10.37 -2.98
N ALA A 155 -2.44 9.89 -1.78
CA ALA A 155 -1.08 9.63 -1.32
C ALA A 155 -1.05 8.60 -0.19
N SER A 156 0.01 7.81 -0.12
CA SER A 156 0.29 6.89 0.99
C SER A 156 1.74 6.98 1.46
N CYS A 157 1.93 6.78 2.77
CA CYS A 157 3.21 6.45 3.38
C CYS A 157 3.61 5.01 3.06
N ASP A 158 4.86 4.67 3.41
CA ASP A 158 5.46 3.35 3.21
C ASP A 158 4.64 2.23 3.89
N PRO A 159 4.52 1.03 3.30
CA PRO A 159 3.82 -0.12 3.90
C PRO A 159 4.31 -0.52 5.30
N SER A 160 5.55 -0.17 5.65
CA SER A 160 6.11 -0.30 7.00
C SER A 160 5.40 0.58 8.05
N GLU A 161 4.64 1.60 7.62
CA GLU A 161 3.90 2.52 8.48
C GLU A 161 2.41 2.13 8.63
N TRP A 162 1.91 1.17 7.83
CA TRP A 162 0.54 0.63 7.92
C TRP A 162 0.36 -0.31 9.13
N PRO A 163 -0.86 -0.70 9.51
CA PRO A 163 -1.05 -1.74 10.53
C PRO A 163 -0.30 -3.02 10.15
N ALA A 164 0.46 -3.59 11.09
CA ALA A 164 1.34 -4.72 10.82
C ALA A 164 0.58 -5.97 10.30
N SER A 165 -0.65 -6.19 10.77
CA SER A 165 -1.52 -7.24 10.26
C SER A 165 -1.93 -7.01 8.81
N TYR A 166 -2.21 -5.76 8.44
CA TYR A 166 -2.61 -5.40 7.09
C TYR A 166 -1.46 -5.56 6.09
N ALA A 167 -0.29 -4.99 6.40
CA ALA A 167 0.90 -5.14 5.58
C ALA A 167 1.22 -6.62 5.33
N ARG A 168 1.16 -7.46 6.38
CA ARG A 168 1.34 -8.91 6.26
C ARG A 168 0.30 -9.57 5.36
N SER A 169 -0.96 -9.17 5.46
CA SER A 169 -2.03 -9.71 4.60
C SER A 169 -1.86 -9.38 3.12
N LYS A 170 -1.09 -8.33 2.81
CA LYS A 170 -0.67 -7.95 1.46
C LYS A 170 0.66 -8.57 1.03
N GLY A 171 1.24 -9.47 1.83
CA GLY A 171 2.49 -10.15 1.52
C GLY A 171 3.75 -9.36 1.88
N TYR A 172 3.63 -8.17 2.48
CA TYR A 172 4.80 -7.41 2.90
C TYR A 172 5.52 -8.05 4.09
N GLU A 173 6.79 -8.41 3.88
CA GLU A 173 7.69 -8.82 4.95
C GLU A 173 8.55 -7.65 5.41
N ILE A 174 8.01 -6.91 6.39
CA ILE A 174 8.64 -5.70 6.90
C ILE A 174 9.70 -6.05 7.96
N TRP A 175 10.94 -5.70 7.65
CA TRP A 175 12.09 -5.84 8.55
C TRP A 175 12.08 -4.79 9.65
N THR A 176 12.88 -5.02 10.68
CA THR A 176 13.09 -4.12 11.81
C THR A 176 14.57 -3.78 11.99
N ASP A 177 14.88 -2.61 12.54
CA ASP A 177 16.24 -2.22 12.91
C ASP A 177 16.67 -2.81 14.27
N ARG A 178 17.87 -2.45 14.74
CA ARG A 178 18.43 -2.93 16.02
C ARG A 178 17.58 -2.51 17.22
N GLU A 179 16.87 -1.40 17.09
CA GLU A 179 15.98 -0.86 18.11
C GLU A 179 14.56 -1.44 18.01
N GLY A 180 14.29 -2.29 17.02
CA GLY A 180 13.00 -2.92 16.78
C GLY A 180 11.99 -2.05 16.04
N HIS A 181 12.41 -0.92 15.47
CA HIS A 181 11.54 -0.10 14.63
C HIS A 181 11.42 -0.72 13.24
N ARG A 182 10.21 -0.65 12.67
CA ARG A 182 9.95 -1.12 11.32
C ARG A 182 10.72 -0.26 10.31
N VAL A 183 11.40 -0.92 9.40
CA VAL A 183 12.24 -0.30 8.38
C VAL A 183 11.40 -0.08 7.11
N PRO A 184 11.51 1.07 6.44
CA PRO A 184 10.86 1.32 5.15
C PRO A 184 11.18 0.24 4.10
N THR A 185 10.19 -0.13 3.29
CA THR A 185 10.36 -1.14 2.22
C THR A 185 11.38 -0.71 1.18
N THR A 186 11.53 0.60 0.98
CA THR A 186 12.58 1.20 0.13
C THR A 186 14.01 0.95 0.61
N LYS A 187 14.21 0.57 1.88
CA LYS A 187 15.52 0.22 2.43
C LYS A 187 15.74 -1.29 2.41
N VAL A 188 14.76 -2.05 2.89
CA VAL A 188 14.81 -3.51 2.88
C VAL A 188 13.39 -4.06 2.89
N ILE A 189 13.15 -5.03 2.02
CA ILE A 189 11.94 -5.82 1.98
C ILE A 189 12.31 -7.25 1.57
N SER A 190 11.55 -8.21 2.07
CA SER A 190 11.58 -9.56 1.53
C SER A 190 10.21 -10.00 1.05
N SER A 191 10.20 -11.01 0.18
CA SER A 191 8.99 -11.61 -0.33
C SER A 191 9.24 -13.06 -0.73
N PRO A 192 8.27 -13.96 -0.53
CA PRO A 192 8.30 -15.26 -1.19
C PRO A 192 8.17 -15.07 -2.71
N GLY A 193 8.71 -16.01 -3.47
CA GLY A 193 8.54 -16.00 -4.92
C GLY A 193 7.07 -16.15 -5.33
N ALA A 194 6.75 -15.55 -6.47
CA ALA A 194 5.38 -15.47 -6.96
C ALA A 194 4.86 -16.83 -7.44
N GLU A 195 3.69 -17.23 -6.93
CA GLU A 195 3.02 -18.47 -7.33
C GLU A 195 2.65 -18.50 -8.82
N HIS A 196 2.26 -17.37 -9.39
CA HIS A 196 1.92 -17.29 -10.82
C HIS A 196 3.12 -17.48 -11.76
N CYS A 197 4.35 -17.51 -11.21
CA CYS A 197 5.58 -17.79 -11.93
C CYS A 197 6.20 -19.13 -11.54
N ASP A 198 5.51 -19.93 -10.71
CA ASP A 198 6.02 -21.17 -10.13
C ASP A 198 7.31 -20.98 -9.31
N TRP A 199 7.45 -19.84 -8.63
CA TRP A 199 8.65 -19.47 -7.85
C TRP A 199 8.50 -19.70 -6.34
N GLN A 200 7.49 -20.45 -5.89
CA GLN A 200 7.20 -20.57 -4.46
C GLN A 200 8.33 -21.20 -3.63
N SER A 201 9.29 -21.89 -4.25
CA SER A 201 10.47 -22.44 -3.56
C SER A 201 11.56 -21.40 -3.30
N ALA A 202 11.51 -20.24 -3.98
CA ALA A 202 12.47 -19.15 -3.83
C ALA A 202 11.98 -18.04 -2.89
N HIS A 203 12.93 -17.28 -2.35
CA HIS A 203 12.68 -16.12 -1.50
C HIS A 203 13.61 -14.98 -1.87
N PHE A 204 13.10 -13.75 -1.89
CA PHE A 204 13.84 -12.57 -2.34
C PHE A 204 14.06 -11.59 -1.18
N ILE A 205 15.22 -10.95 -1.16
CA ILE A 205 15.49 -9.75 -0.35
C ILE A 205 15.92 -8.64 -1.30
N ASP A 206 15.13 -7.57 -1.36
CA ASP A 206 15.51 -6.33 -2.03
C ASP A 206 16.08 -5.36 -1.00
N LEU A 207 17.29 -4.86 -1.28
CA LEU A 207 18.03 -3.97 -0.40
C LEU A 207 18.40 -2.67 -1.11
N GLY A 208 17.89 -1.56 -0.58
CA GLY A 208 18.05 -0.21 -1.12
C GLY A 208 17.14 0.07 -2.33
N SER A 209 17.27 1.28 -2.88
CA SER A 209 16.46 1.75 -4.01
C SER A 209 17.31 2.33 -5.14
N GLY A 210 16.70 2.46 -6.32
CA GLY A 210 17.32 3.04 -7.50
C GLY A 210 18.55 2.25 -8.00
N PRO A 211 19.55 2.91 -8.63
CA PRO A 211 20.71 2.23 -9.23
C PRO A 211 21.57 1.40 -8.26
N ASN A 212 21.42 1.63 -6.95
CA ASN A 212 22.17 0.96 -5.90
C ASN A 212 21.37 -0.19 -5.25
N SER A 213 20.16 -0.49 -5.72
CA SER A 213 19.39 -1.62 -5.23
C SER A 213 20.10 -2.94 -5.55
N ARG A 214 19.92 -3.91 -4.66
CA ARG A 214 20.43 -5.28 -4.83
C ARG A 214 19.35 -6.25 -4.41
N MET A 215 19.11 -7.23 -5.26
CA MET A 215 18.23 -8.36 -5.00
C MET A 215 19.09 -9.57 -4.64
N TYR A 216 18.82 -10.18 -3.49
CA TYR A 216 19.45 -11.42 -3.04
C TYR A 216 18.42 -12.53 -3.04
N VAL A 217 18.81 -13.74 -3.45
CA VAL A 217 17.86 -14.82 -3.70
C VAL A 217 18.23 -16.05 -2.87
N ARG A 218 17.25 -16.55 -2.13
CA ARG A 218 17.21 -17.90 -1.60
C ARG A 218 16.67 -18.81 -2.69
N ASP A 219 17.47 -19.74 -3.18
CA ASP A 219 17.05 -20.59 -4.29
C ASP A 219 17.45 -22.06 -4.05
N PRO A 220 16.70 -22.78 -3.20
CA PRO A 220 17.02 -24.16 -2.85
C PRO A 220 16.83 -25.16 -4.00
N GLU A 221 16.08 -24.79 -5.04
CA GLU A 221 15.77 -25.66 -6.18
C GLU A 221 16.51 -25.26 -7.47
N GLY A 222 17.32 -24.19 -7.44
CA GLY A 222 18.12 -23.74 -8.58
C GLY A 222 17.28 -23.16 -9.71
N LEU A 223 16.15 -22.52 -9.40
CA LEU A 223 15.27 -21.87 -10.38
C LEU A 223 15.97 -20.71 -11.12
N PHE A 224 16.99 -20.11 -10.52
CA PHE A 224 17.67 -18.89 -10.98
C PHE A 224 19.19 -19.09 -11.14
N ASP A 225 19.69 -20.32 -11.26
CA ASP A 225 21.13 -20.62 -11.33
C ASP A 225 21.89 -19.81 -12.40
N THR A 226 21.22 -19.40 -13.48
CA THR A 226 21.83 -18.60 -14.55
C THR A 226 21.72 -17.08 -14.36
N GLU A 227 20.92 -16.65 -13.40
CA GLU A 227 20.57 -15.27 -13.10
C GLU A 227 21.31 -14.74 -11.86
N LEU A 228 21.99 -15.61 -11.12
CA LEU A 228 22.70 -15.31 -9.88
C LEU A 228 24.22 -15.15 -10.11
N ASN A 229 24.85 -14.23 -9.39
CA ASN A 229 26.31 -14.02 -9.43
C ASN A 229 27.09 -15.04 -8.56
N GLY A 230 26.41 -16.05 -8.04
CA GLY A 230 26.95 -17.06 -7.13
C GLY A 230 25.91 -18.15 -6.90
N THR A 231 26.22 -19.09 -6.01
CA THR A 231 25.36 -20.24 -5.70
C THR A 231 24.74 -20.06 -4.32
N TYR A 232 23.46 -20.41 -4.20
CA TYR A 232 22.80 -20.51 -2.90
C TYR A 232 23.46 -21.61 -2.04
N ASP A 233 23.73 -21.30 -0.78
CA ASP A 233 24.26 -22.27 0.20
C ASP A 233 23.38 -22.27 1.46
N ALA A 234 22.73 -23.40 1.73
CA ALA A 234 21.82 -23.56 2.86
C ALA A 234 22.55 -23.77 4.22
N ASP A 235 23.84 -24.09 4.22
CA ASP A 235 24.64 -24.33 5.44
C ASP A 235 26.00 -23.61 5.35
N ALA A 236 25.92 -22.31 5.09
CA ALA A 236 27.09 -21.48 4.93
C ALA A 236 27.77 -21.21 6.27
N ARG A 237 29.10 -21.04 6.24
CA ARG A 237 29.83 -20.46 7.36
C ARG A 237 29.92 -18.95 7.18
N MET A 238 29.46 -18.19 8.16
CA MET A 238 29.57 -16.72 8.14
C MET A 238 31.04 -16.27 8.00
N PRO A 239 31.40 -15.52 6.94
CA PRO A 239 32.73 -14.95 6.80
C PRO A 239 33.05 -13.96 7.93
N ALA A 240 34.33 -13.86 8.30
CA ALA A 240 34.77 -12.97 9.39
C ALA A 240 34.62 -11.48 9.07
N ASP A 241 34.58 -11.12 7.79
CA ASP A 241 34.40 -9.76 7.28
C ASP A 241 32.95 -9.45 6.88
N ALA A 242 32.03 -10.41 7.03
CA ALA A 242 30.60 -10.16 6.85
C ALA A 242 30.12 -9.11 7.86
N ARG A 243 29.34 -8.15 7.38
CA ARG A 243 28.89 -7.00 8.17
C ARG A 243 27.44 -7.14 8.56
N ASP A 244 27.18 -7.04 9.85
CA ASP A 244 25.82 -6.94 10.39
C ASP A 244 25.16 -5.65 9.90
N THR A 245 24.05 -5.80 9.20
CA THR A 245 23.23 -4.66 8.77
C THR A 245 22.43 -4.09 9.93
N GLY A 246 22.17 -4.88 10.97
CA GLY A 246 21.23 -4.57 12.04
C GLY A 246 19.77 -4.77 11.65
N TYR A 247 19.49 -5.33 10.47
CA TYR A 247 18.13 -5.64 10.03
C TYR A 247 17.71 -7.04 10.47
N HIS A 248 16.50 -7.12 11.02
CA HIS A 248 15.90 -8.35 11.51
C HIS A 248 14.49 -8.56 10.95
N TYR A 249 14.17 -9.80 10.59
CA TYR A 249 12.81 -10.23 10.23
C TYR A 249 12.52 -11.58 10.88
N ARG A 250 11.58 -11.62 11.81
CA ARG A 250 11.33 -12.81 12.66
C ARG A 250 12.63 -13.24 13.35
N ASP A 251 13.10 -14.47 13.13
CA ASP A 251 14.37 -14.99 13.64
C ASP A 251 15.55 -14.74 12.69
N TRP A 252 15.32 -14.09 11.54
CA TRP A 252 16.36 -13.78 10.56
C TRP A 252 17.11 -12.52 10.95
N SER A 253 18.43 -12.56 10.78
CA SER A 253 19.32 -11.40 10.88
C SER A 253 20.14 -11.29 9.61
N LEU A 254 20.12 -10.10 8.97
CA LEU A 254 20.78 -9.88 7.69
C LEU A 254 22.21 -9.38 7.86
N TRP A 255 23.14 -10.10 7.24
CA TRP A 255 24.54 -9.74 7.13
C TRP A 255 24.92 -9.64 5.65
N LEU A 256 25.92 -8.82 5.31
CA LEU A 256 26.37 -8.66 3.93
C LEU A 256 27.87 -8.95 3.82
N ALA A 257 28.26 -9.63 2.74
CA ALA A 257 29.64 -9.65 2.29
C ALA A 257 30.19 -8.22 2.12
N ALA A 258 31.50 -8.03 2.30
CA ALA A 258 32.11 -6.71 2.21
C ALA A 258 31.90 -6.03 0.83
N ASP A 259 31.86 -6.82 -0.24
CA ASP A 259 31.58 -6.40 -1.61
C ASP A 259 30.08 -6.41 -1.97
N ARG A 260 29.23 -6.82 -1.01
CA ARG A 260 27.77 -6.97 -1.16
C ARG A 260 27.34 -7.99 -2.22
N SER A 261 28.23 -8.90 -2.63
CA SER A 261 27.91 -9.98 -3.58
C SER A 261 26.95 -11.04 -3.01
N THR A 262 26.93 -11.18 -1.68
CA THR A 262 26.16 -12.19 -0.97
C THR A 262 25.52 -11.59 0.27
N ALA A 263 24.24 -11.90 0.49
CA ALA A 263 23.56 -11.71 1.75
C ALA A 263 23.67 -13.00 2.57
N TYR A 264 24.15 -12.88 3.80
CA TYR A 264 24.13 -13.98 4.75
C TYR A 264 22.95 -13.80 5.69
N VAL A 265 22.02 -14.74 5.66
CA VAL A 265 20.82 -14.72 6.50
C VAL A 265 21.06 -15.70 7.64
N ARG A 266 21.27 -15.15 8.84
CA ARG A 266 21.38 -15.96 10.06
C ARG A 266 19.99 -16.25 10.60
N THR A 267 19.66 -17.52 10.76
CA THR A 267 18.41 -18.00 11.35
C THR A 267 18.69 -18.72 12.67
N SER A 268 17.65 -19.29 13.27
CA SER A 268 17.79 -20.20 14.42
C SER A 268 18.48 -21.52 14.08
N ASP A 269 18.43 -21.96 12.82
CA ASP A 269 18.95 -23.26 12.36
C ASP A 269 20.37 -23.18 11.77
N GLY A 270 20.83 -22.00 11.37
CA GLY A 270 22.15 -21.84 10.75
C GLY A 270 22.35 -20.49 10.07
N VAL A 271 23.23 -20.47 9.08
CA VAL A 271 23.46 -19.31 8.22
C VAL A 271 23.27 -19.78 6.78
N GLU A 272 22.40 -19.11 6.06
CA GLU A 272 22.26 -19.30 4.61
C GLU A 272 23.03 -18.21 3.87
N ALA A 273 23.61 -18.52 2.71
CA ALA A 273 24.23 -17.56 1.80
C ALA A 273 23.37 -17.39 0.55
N TRP A 274 22.81 -16.19 0.39
CA TRP A 274 21.91 -15.83 -0.69
C TRP A 274 22.69 -14.96 -1.69
N PRO A 275 23.03 -15.49 -2.88
CA PRO A 275 23.77 -14.73 -3.88
C PRO A 275 22.95 -13.55 -4.40
N ALA A 276 23.64 -12.47 -4.77
CA ALA A 276 23.02 -11.36 -5.48
C ALA A 276 22.65 -11.76 -6.91
N ALA A 277 21.47 -11.35 -7.36
CA ALA A 277 21.08 -11.46 -8.76
C ALA A 277 21.97 -10.59 -9.66
N ALA A 278 22.29 -11.07 -10.86
CA ALA A 278 23.03 -10.36 -11.89
C ALA A 278 22.27 -9.15 -12.42
N ARG A 279 20.94 -9.23 -12.41
CA ARG A 279 19.98 -8.19 -12.78
C ARG A 279 18.70 -8.38 -11.96
N PRO A 280 17.84 -7.35 -11.83
CA PRO A 280 16.53 -7.54 -11.20
C PRO A 280 15.76 -8.69 -11.86
N ILE A 281 15.23 -9.60 -11.03
CA ILE A 281 14.41 -10.72 -11.46
C ILE A 281 12.95 -10.30 -11.26
N GLY A 282 12.16 -10.38 -12.32
CA GLY A 282 10.75 -10.03 -12.31
C GLY A 282 9.96 -11.03 -13.15
N CYS A 283 8.70 -11.22 -12.78
CA CYS A 283 7.75 -12.00 -13.58
C CYS A 283 7.35 -11.22 -14.84
N ASP A 284 7.32 -11.91 -15.98
CA ASP A 284 6.78 -11.40 -17.24
C ASP A 284 5.27 -11.67 -17.36
#